data_AF-A0A6P2RBV3-F1
#
_entry.id   AF-A0A6P2RBV3-F1
#
_cell.length_a   1.000
_cell.length_b   1.000
_cell.length_c   1.000
_cell.angle_alpha   90.00
_cell.angle_beta   90.00
_cell.angle_gamma   90.00
#
_symmetry.space_group_name_H-M   'P 1'
#
loop_
_entity.id
_entity.type
_entity.pdbx_description
1 polymer ?
#
loop_
_entity_poly.entity_id
_entity_poly.type
_entity_poly.pdbx_seq_one_letter_code
_entity_poly.pdbx_strand_id
1 'polypeptide(L)'
;MKYTIVIIALVALMQGCVAQQRQIFSLGNFLSAKVLPYDSPSQIIYKIDDHRFVTLENYRSCNYGQAYYNDTLAGIKTGLGRASVENYNGKLINADITGRNLAFPSGAPPHLGTSDHGVDVGLLYSTDGGRSFSAVVYMEHSFDPFEYSRDYSIFVTKDRLYVANRSADNDAYVVEYPMVPGIDLSKRYPPGVRGGSFAASKRPGIFSRLRTPSGQDRITCDTSIKPSNPDAPLIPH
;
A
#
# COMPACT_ATOMS: atom_id res chain seq x y z
N MET A 1 14.99 85.19 10.88
CA MET A 1 15.07 83.87 11.55
C MET A 1 14.61 82.78 10.58
N LYS A 2 15.01 81.53 10.82
CA LYS A 2 14.86 80.35 9.93
C LYS A 2 14.13 79.23 10.71
N TYR A 3 13.44 78.23 10.15
CA TYR A 3 13.09 77.86 8.77
C TYR A 3 11.60 77.45 8.72
N THR A 4 10.95 77.49 7.55
CA THR A 4 9.69 76.76 7.32
C THR A 4 9.99 75.29 7.09
N ILE A 5 9.50 74.39 7.93
CA ILE A 5 9.70 72.94 7.79
C ILE A 5 8.51 72.32 7.06
N VAL A 6 8.74 71.87 5.83
CA VAL A 6 7.80 71.02 5.09
C VAL A 6 8.08 69.56 5.46
N ILE A 7 7.10 68.87 6.04
CA ILE A 7 7.20 67.44 6.36
C ILE A 7 6.79 66.63 5.12
N ILE A 8 7.77 66.01 4.46
CA ILE A 8 7.54 65.06 3.38
C ILE A 8 7.38 63.66 4.00
N ALA A 9 6.16 63.13 3.97
CA ALA A 9 5.86 61.77 4.41
C ALA A 9 6.24 60.75 3.32
N LEU A 10 7.47 60.24 3.38
CA LEU A 10 7.97 59.17 2.51
C LEU A 10 7.59 57.80 3.08
N VAL A 11 6.37 57.34 2.78
CA VAL A 11 5.96 55.94 3.04
C VAL A 11 6.51 55.06 1.92
N ALA A 12 7.72 54.53 2.12
CA ALA A 12 8.29 53.54 1.22
C ALA A 12 7.50 52.23 1.31
N LEU A 13 6.98 51.78 0.17
CA LEU A 13 6.26 50.50 0.05
C LEU A 13 7.22 49.33 0.33
N MET A 14 7.13 48.78 1.55
CA MET A 14 7.61 47.43 1.83
C MET A 14 6.74 46.44 1.04
N GLN A 15 7.13 46.16 -0.21
CA GLN A 15 6.65 44.97 -0.90
C GLN A 15 7.21 43.75 -0.16
N GLY A 16 6.43 43.25 0.80
CA GLY A 16 6.73 42.00 1.46
C GLY A 16 6.77 40.91 0.40
N CYS A 17 7.96 40.36 0.14
CA CYS A 17 8.10 39.10 -0.56
C CYS A 17 7.27 38.08 0.23
N VAL A 18 6.10 37.72 -0.30
CA VAL A 18 5.35 36.56 0.18
C VAL A 18 6.21 35.37 -0.16
N ALA A 19 7.07 34.98 0.77
CA ALA A 19 7.86 33.76 0.68
C ALA A 19 6.85 32.63 0.59
N GLN A 20 6.60 32.16 -0.64
CA GLN A 20 5.66 31.07 -0.90
C GLN A 20 6.21 29.85 -0.17
N GLN A 21 5.65 29.61 1.01
CA GLN A 21 6.19 28.70 2.00
C GLN A 21 6.20 27.31 1.37
N ARG A 22 7.40 26.87 0.97
CA ARG A 22 7.59 25.66 0.18
C ARG A 22 7.04 24.49 0.99
N GLN A 23 5.85 24.02 0.62
CA GLN A 23 5.12 22.98 1.34
C GLN A 23 6.00 21.73 1.38
N ILE A 24 6.61 21.48 2.54
CA ILE A 24 7.45 20.30 2.73
C ILE A 24 6.52 19.10 2.73
N PHE A 25 6.82 18.11 1.88
CA PHE A 25 6.06 16.87 1.85
C PHE A 25 6.04 16.23 3.24
N SER A 26 4.83 15.95 3.74
CA SER A 26 4.59 15.26 5.01
C SER A 26 3.70 14.07 4.75
N LEU A 27 4.11 12.89 5.23
CA LEU A 27 3.30 11.67 5.11
C LEU A 27 1.94 11.83 5.81
N GLY A 28 1.89 12.55 6.94
CA GLY A 28 0.63 12.86 7.63
C GLY A 28 -0.34 13.62 6.72
N ASN A 29 0.13 14.70 6.08
CA ASN A 29 -0.68 15.49 5.15
C ASN A 29 -1.07 14.69 3.88
N PHE A 30 -0.22 13.77 3.43
CA PHE A 30 -0.50 12.91 2.28
C PHE A 30 -1.61 11.88 2.58
N LEU A 31 -1.54 11.26 3.76
CA LEU A 31 -2.56 10.31 4.23
C LEU A 31 -3.88 11.03 4.55
N SER A 32 -3.84 12.25 5.11
CA SER A 32 -5.03 13.04 5.44
C SER A 32 -5.57 13.93 4.32
N ALA A 33 -4.93 13.98 3.14
CA ALA A 33 -5.40 14.80 2.04
C ALA A 33 -6.76 14.32 1.50
N LYS A 34 -7.72 15.23 1.30
CA LYS A 34 -9.05 14.88 0.75
C LYS A 34 -8.94 14.21 -0.63
N VAL A 35 -8.09 14.75 -1.49
CA VAL A 35 -7.75 14.23 -2.83
C VAL A 35 -6.25 14.41 -3.03
N LEU A 36 -5.60 13.44 -3.68
CA LEU A 36 -4.21 13.59 -4.12
C LEU A 36 -4.18 14.40 -5.44
N PRO A 37 -3.50 15.56 -5.50
CA PRO A 37 -3.59 16.50 -6.62
C PRO A 37 -2.65 16.15 -7.80
N TYR A 38 -2.07 14.95 -7.82
CA TYR A 38 -0.99 14.60 -8.74
C TYR A 38 -1.51 14.13 -10.10
N ASP A 39 -1.34 14.96 -11.12
CA ASP A 39 -1.58 14.64 -12.52
C ASP A 39 -0.54 13.63 -13.00
N SER A 40 -0.93 12.36 -12.96
CA SER A 40 -0.06 11.19 -13.15
C SER A 40 -0.79 10.15 -14.02
N PRO A 41 -0.16 9.61 -15.07
CA PRO A 41 -0.74 8.51 -15.83
C PRO A 41 -0.88 7.27 -14.94
N SER A 42 -2.09 6.71 -14.82
CA SER A 42 -2.36 5.50 -14.06
C SER A 42 -1.49 4.33 -14.53
N GLN A 43 -0.82 3.65 -13.61
CA GLN A 43 0.01 2.48 -13.91
C GLN A 43 -0.65 1.20 -13.42
N ILE A 44 -0.59 0.10 -14.18
CA ILE A 44 -0.90 -1.24 -13.65
C ILE A 44 0.34 -1.73 -12.90
N ILE A 45 0.26 -1.80 -11.57
CA ILE A 45 1.39 -2.20 -10.72
C ILE A 45 1.39 -3.69 -10.37
N TYR A 46 0.25 -4.37 -10.52
CA TYR A 46 0.14 -5.82 -10.33
C TYR A 46 -1.05 -6.40 -11.12
N LYS A 47 -0.78 -7.19 -12.16
CA LYS A 47 -1.79 -7.87 -12.97
C LYS A 47 -2.10 -9.25 -12.37
N ILE A 48 -3.37 -9.59 -12.17
CA ILE A 48 -3.80 -10.95 -11.79
C ILE A 48 -4.13 -11.75 -13.05
N ASP A 49 -4.91 -11.17 -13.96
CA ASP A 49 -5.20 -11.67 -15.29
C ASP A 49 -5.62 -10.49 -16.20
N ASP A 50 -6.23 -10.76 -17.36
CA ASP A 50 -6.59 -9.73 -18.34
C ASP A 50 -7.70 -8.76 -17.90
N HIS A 51 -8.50 -9.09 -16.89
CA HIS A 51 -9.58 -8.23 -16.38
C HIS A 51 -9.38 -7.80 -14.93
N ARG A 52 -8.55 -8.49 -14.15
CA ARG A 52 -8.27 -8.23 -12.74
C ARG A 52 -6.86 -7.72 -12.52
N PHE A 53 -6.71 -6.52 -11.98
CA PHE A 53 -5.41 -5.87 -11.79
C PHE A 53 -5.46 -4.74 -10.75
N VAL A 54 -4.29 -4.41 -10.19
CA VAL A 54 -4.09 -3.27 -9.30
C VAL A 54 -3.52 -2.09 -10.09
N THR A 55 -4.15 -0.92 -9.98
CA THR A 55 -3.61 0.35 -10.47
C THR A 55 -2.98 1.17 -9.35
N LEU A 56 -1.94 1.95 -9.69
CA LEU A 56 -1.48 3.11 -8.94
C LEU A 56 -1.94 4.38 -9.66
N GLU A 57 -2.62 5.26 -8.93
CA GLU A 57 -3.27 6.45 -9.47
C GLU A 57 -3.00 7.66 -8.58
N ASN A 58 -3.08 8.86 -9.16
CA ASN A 58 -2.91 10.14 -8.46
C ASN A 58 -1.66 10.16 -7.56
N TYR A 59 -0.51 9.77 -8.12
CA TYR A 59 0.72 9.51 -7.36
C TYR A 59 1.81 10.55 -7.57
N ARG A 60 2.52 10.88 -6.48
CA ARG A 60 3.71 11.72 -6.50
C ARG A 60 4.93 10.97 -7.04
N SER A 61 5.03 9.69 -6.67
CA SER A 61 6.03 8.72 -7.10
C SER A 61 5.49 7.32 -6.83
N CYS A 62 6.23 6.28 -7.23
CA CYS A 62 5.86 4.88 -7.01
C CYS A 62 5.61 4.47 -5.54
N ASN A 63 5.98 5.30 -4.57
CA ASN A 63 5.84 5.00 -3.13
C ASN A 63 4.72 5.80 -2.44
N TYR A 64 4.13 6.77 -3.17
CA TYR A 64 3.17 7.75 -2.65
C TYR A 64 2.05 7.97 -3.68
N GLY A 65 1.14 7.02 -3.81
CA GLY A 65 -0.07 7.16 -4.61
C GLY A 65 -1.32 6.65 -3.92
N GLN A 66 -2.36 6.42 -4.70
CA GLN A 66 -3.55 5.71 -4.29
C GLN A 66 -3.70 4.43 -5.12
N ALA A 67 -3.75 3.29 -4.44
CA ALA A 67 -3.86 1.98 -5.07
C ALA A 67 -5.34 1.56 -5.19
N TYR A 68 -5.71 0.93 -6.30
CA TYR A 68 -7.05 0.37 -6.51
C TYR A 68 -6.96 -1.04 -7.08
N TYR A 69 -7.75 -1.98 -6.53
CA TYR A 69 -8.10 -3.21 -7.22
C TYR A 69 -9.19 -2.91 -8.25
N ASN A 70 -9.04 -3.44 -9.46
CA ASN A 70 -10.00 -3.32 -10.55
C ASN A 70 -10.38 -4.73 -11.03
N ASP A 71 -11.67 -4.93 -11.33
CA ASP A 71 -12.19 -6.07 -12.10
C ASP A 71 -13.11 -5.51 -13.19
N THR A 72 -12.66 -5.54 -14.44
CA THR A 72 -13.40 -4.94 -15.56
C THR A 72 -14.59 -5.77 -16.03
N LEU A 73 -14.66 -7.07 -15.73
CA LEU A 73 -15.83 -7.90 -16.04
C LEU A 73 -16.91 -7.75 -14.98
N ALA A 74 -16.53 -7.60 -13.71
CA ALA A 74 -17.45 -7.39 -12.60
C ALA A 74 -17.81 -5.92 -12.34
N GLY A 75 -17.17 -4.96 -13.05
CA GLY A 75 -17.38 -3.52 -12.87
C GLY A 75 -16.87 -2.99 -11.52
N ILE A 76 -15.86 -3.64 -10.93
CA ILE A 76 -15.34 -3.31 -9.60
C ILE A 76 -14.16 -2.35 -9.72
N LYS A 77 -14.17 -1.31 -8.88
CA LYS A 77 -12.97 -0.52 -8.54
C LYS A 77 -12.97 -0.23 -7.04
N THR A 78 -12.08 -0.88 -6.30
CA THR A 78 -12.04 -0.86 -4.84
C THR A 78 -10.70 -0.34 -4.36
N GLY A 79 -10.70 0.68 -3.49
CA GLY A 79 -9.47 1.28 -2.97
C GLY A 79 -8.70 0.32 -2.06
N LEU A 80 -7.39 0.22 -2.26
CA LEU A 80 -6.45 -0.54 -1.43
C LEU A 80 -5.61 0.36 -0.49
N GLY A 81 -6.07 1.61 -0.30
CA GLY A 81 -5.39 2.64 0.48
C GLY A 81 -4.39 3.47 -0.32
N ARG A 82 -3.51 4.15 0.41
CA ARG A 82 -2.46 5.03 -0.12
C ARG A 82 -1.15 4.71 0.59
N ALA A 83 -0.01 4.90 -0.07
CA ALA A 83 1.31 4.72 0.54
C ALA A 83 1.48 3.31 1.15
N SER A 84 0.88 2.29 0.56
CA SER A 84 0.59 1.01 1.20
C SER A 84 1.00 -0.19 0.33
N VAL A 85 0.10 -0.63 -0.56
CA VAL A 85 0.28 -1.84 -1.38
C VAL A 85 1.36 -1.65 -2.44
N GLU A 86 1.52 -0.43 -2.96
CA GLU A 86 2.56 -0.09 -3.93
C GLU A 86 3.99 -0.24 -3.40
N ASN A 87 4.15 -0.22 -2.07
CA ASN A 87 5.44 -0.29 -1.38
C ASN A 87 5.88 -1.72 -0.99
N TYR A 88 5.06 -2.75 -1.24
CA TYR A 88 5.37 -4.11 -0.80
C TYR A 88 6.44 -4.78 -1.69
N ASN A 89 7.60 -5.09 -1.11
CA ASN A 89 8.78 -5.62 -1.82
C ASN A 89 8.87 -7.16 -1.85
N GLY A 90 7.97 -7.86 -1.14
CA GLY A 90 7.96 -9.32 -1.08
C GLY A 90 7.30 -9.99 -2.30
N LYS A 91 7.06 -11.30 -2.19
CA LYS A 91 6.39 -12.08 -3.24
C LYS A 91 4.88 -12.10 -3.01
N LEU A 92 4.09 -11.88 -4.05
CA LEU A 92 2.62 -11.96 -4.01
C LEU A 92 2.09 -12.90 -5.09
N ILE A 93 1.36 -13.94 -4.68
CA ILE A 93 0.72 -14.91 -5.56
C ILE A 93 -0.78 -14.96 -5.26
N ASN A 94 -1.60 -14.39 -6.15
CA ASN A 94 -3.05 -14.51 -6.11
C ASN A 94 -3.49 -15.64 -7.06
N ALA A 95 -3.58 -16.87 -6.53
CA ALA A 95 -3.80 -18.10 -7.31
C ALA A 95 -5.20 -18.74 -7.12
N ASP A 96 -6.17 -18.01 -6.55
CA ASP A 96 -7.55 -18.48 -6.52
C ASP A 96 -8.21 -18.41 -7.91
N ILE A 97 -8.38 -19.58 -8.52
CA ILE A 97 -9.04 -19.74 -9.82
C ILE A 97 -10.53 -19.41 -9.81
N THR A 98 -11.18 -19.39 -8.64
CA THR A 98 -12.58 -18.94 -8.51
C THR A 98 -12.70 -17.40 -8.53
N GLY A 99 -11.57 -16.71 -8.38
CA GLY A 99 -11.48 -15.26 -8.32
C GLY A 99 -12.10 -14.60 -7.10
N ARG A 100 -12.63 -15.37 -6.15
CA ARG A 100 -13.30 -14.87 -4.94
C ARG A 100 -12.30 -14.35 -3.90
N ASN A 101 -11.21 -15.07 -3.69
CA ASN A 101 -10.24 -14.79 -2.65
C ASN A 101 -9.06 -13.99 -3.22
N LEU A 102 -8.74 -12.88 -2.57
CA LEU A 102 -7.63 -12.00 -2.96
C LEU A 102 -6.86 -11.55 -1.72
N ALA A 103 -5.59 -11.21 -1.89
CA ALA A 103 -4.81 -10.49 -0.87
C ALA A 103 -3.84 -9.49 -1.48
N PHE A 104 -3.60 -8.41 -0.74
CA PHE A 104 -2.67 -7.33 -1.06
C PHE A 104 -1.97 -6.87 0.24
N PRO A 105 -0.74 -7.33 0.52
CA PRO A 105 0.05 -6.86 1.66
C PRO A 105 0.47 -5.39 1.48
N SER A 106 0.57 -4.65 2.58
CA SER A 106 1.21 -3.34 2.62
C SER A 106 2.72 -3.46 2.82
N GLY A 107 3.51 -2.60 2.19
CA GLY A 107 4.92 -2.39 2.56
C GLY A 107 5.15 -1.17 3.46
N ALA A 108 4.17 -0.25 3.55
CA ALA A 108 4.32 1.13 4.04
C ALA A 108 5.46 1.93 3.35
N PRO A 109 5.53 3.27 3.44
CA PRO A 109 6.53 4.04 2.70
C PRO A 109 7.96 3.79 3.19
N PRO A 110 8.97 3.95 2.31
CA PRO A 110 10.36 3.94 2.74
C PRO A 110 10.64 5.09 3.71
N HIS A 111 11.57 4.86 4.64
CA HIS A 111 11.96 5.83 5.67
C HIS A 111 10.80 6.31 6.56
N LEU A 112 9.77 5.47 6.76
CA LEU A 112 8.74 5.68 7.75
C LEU A 112 9.38 5.78 9.15
N GLY A 113 9.17 6.89 9.85
CA GLY A 113 9.58 7.01 11.25
C GLY A 113 8.69 6.16 12.14
N THR A 114 9.26 5.16 12.81
CA THR A 114 8.56 4.29 13.76
C THR A 114 8.81 4.73 15.21
N SER A 115 7.95 4.30 16.12
CA SER A 115 8.20 4.38 17.56
C SER A 115 9.19 3.29 18.02
N ASP A 116 9.60 3.33 19.29
CA ASP A 116 10.39 2.26 19.94
C ASP A 116 9.65 0.90 19.98
N HIS A 117 8.33 0.88 19.73
CA HIS A 117 7.51 -0.33 19.62
C HIS A 117 7.32 -0.82 18.16
N GLY A 118 8.00 -0.18 17.20
CA GLY A 118 7.80 -0.43 15.77
C GLY A 118 6.44 0.07 15.27
N VAL A 119 5.95 -0.57 14.20
CA VAL A 119 4.60 -0.42 13.65
C VAL A 119 4.07 -1.77 13.13
N ASP A 120 2.77 -2.00 13.31
CA ASP A 120 2.09 -3.18 12.78
C ASP A 120 1.65 -2.95 11.33
N VAL A 121 2.00 -3.87 10.43
CA VAL A 121 1.78 -3.74 9.00
C VAL A 121 0.64 -4.65 8.55
N GLY A 122 -0.37 -4.03 7.92
CA GLY A 122 -1.58 -4.70 7.46
C GLY A 122 -1.43 -5.41 6.12
N LEU A 123 -2.16 -6.51 5.97
CA LEU A 123 -2.48 -7.18 4.72
C LEU A 123 -3.98 -7.07 4.48
N LEU A 124 -4.36 -6.55 3.31
CA LEU A 124 -5.74 -6.52 2.86
C LEU A 124 -6.10 -7.88 2.26
N TYR A 125 -7.29 -8.40 2.58
CA TYR A 125 -7.82 -9.63 2.00
C TYR A 125 -9.32 -9.48 1.66
N SER A 126 -9.75 -10.20 0.62
CA SER A 126 -11.15 -10.28 0.21
C SER A 126 -11.59 -11.74 0.12
N THR A 127 -12.89 -11.98 0.36
CA THR A 127 -13.57 -13.25 0.11
C THR A 127 -14.86 -13.06 -0.72
N ASP A 128 -14.97 -11.95 -1.45
CA ASP A 128 -16.13 -11.54 -2.25
C ASP A 128 -15.79 -11.09 -3.69
N GLY A 129 -14.59 -11.43 -4.16
CA GLY A 129 -14.06 -11.04 -5.48
C GLY A 129 -13.54 -9.61 -5.54
N GLY A 130 -13.17 -9.03 -4.39
CA GLY A 130 -12.61 -7.68 -4.28
C GLY A 130 -13.65 -6.56 -4.24
N ARG A 131 -14.92 -6.86 -3.93
CA ARG A 131 -15.96 -5.84 -3.67
C ARG A 131 -15.70 -5.14 -2.34
N SER A 132 -15.21 -5.89 -1.35
CA SER A 132 -14.71 -5.36 -0.09
C SER A 132 -13.38 -6.01 0.28
N PHE A 133 -12.60 -5.29 1.09
CA PHE A 133 -11.37 -5.80 1.69
C PHE A 133 -11.40 -5.56 3.20
N SER A 134 -11.08 -6.60 3.95
CA SER A 134 -10.77 -6.55 5.38
C SER A 134 -9.26 -6.54 5.58
N ALA A 135 -8.78 -6.14 6.76
CA ALA A 135 -7.37 -6.12 7.10
C ALA A 135 -7.03 -7.15 8.18
N VAL A 136 -5.80 -7.69 8.13
CA VAL A 136 -5.18 -8.46 9.22
C VAL A 136 -3.71 -8.02 9.32
N VAL A 137 -3.14 -7.98 10.52
CA VAL A 137 -1.69 -7.72 10.67
C VAL A 137 -0.93 -8.96 10.21
N TYR A 138 0.10 -8.77 9.39
CA TYR A 138 0.96 -9.86 8.89
C TYR A 138 2.43 -9.73 9.33
N MET A 139 2.82 -8.53 9.77
CA MET A 139 4.15 -8.19 10.26
C MET A 139 3.95 -7.26 11.47
N GLU A 140 4.17 -7.78 12.66
CA GLU A 140 4.05 -7.05 13.94
C GLU A 140 5.37 -6.35 14.28
N HIS A 141 5.30 -5.23 15.02
CA HIS A 141 6.47 -4.55 15.61
C HIS A 141 7.61 -4.22 14.62
N SER A 142 7.29 -3.83 13.40
CA SER A 142 8.29 -3.58 12.36
C SER A 142 8.96 -2.21 12.51
N PHE A 143 10.28 -2.16 12.36
CA PHE A 143 11.07 -0.92 12.38
C PHE A 143 11.41 -0.38 10.98
N ASP A 144 11.41 -1.24 9.96
CA ASP A 144 11.48 -0.84 8.54
C ASP A 144 10.54 -1.73 7.72
N PRO A 145 9.22 -1.44 7.71
CA PRO A 145 8.24 -2.18 6.91
C PRO A 145 8.61 -2.32 5.44
N PHE A 146 9.16 -1.25 4.85
CA PHE A 146 9.48 -1.18 3.44
C PHE A 146 10.56 -2.20 3.10
N GLU A 147 11.69 -2.16 3.82
CA GLU A 147 12.77 -3.10 3.63
C GLU A 147 12.34 -4.53 4.04
N TYR A 148 11.79 -4.72 5.24
CA TYR A 148 11.49 -6.05 5.79
C TYR A 148 10.37 -6.81 5.05
N SER A 149 9.50 -6.11 4.31
CA SER A 149 8.46 -6.75 3.49
C SER A 149 9.03 -7.72 2.44
N ARG A 150 10.30 -7.58 2.02
CA ARG A 150 10.99 -8.48 1.08
C ARG A 150 11.15 -9.92 1.58
N ASP A 151 11.10 -10.11 2.90
CA ASP A 151 11.26 -11.42 3.54
C ASP A 151 9.93 -12.18 3.69
N TYR A 152 8.84 -11.55 3.26
CA TYR A 152 7.52 -12.15 3.23
C TYR A 152 7.18 -12.68 1.83
N SER A 153 6.37 -13.74 1.81
CA SER A 153 5.75 -14.28 0.61
C SER A 153 4.29 -14.63 0.90
N ILE A 154 3.39 -13.96 0.19
CA ILE A 154 1.94 -14.11 0.32
C ILE A 154 1.41 -15.01 -0.79
N PHE A 155 0.61 -16.01 -0.42
CA PHE A 155 -0.05 -16.90 -1.38
C PHE A 155 -1.54 -17.01 -1.06
N VAL A 156 -2.40 -16.84 -2.07
CA VAL A 156 -3.86 -16.97 -1.94
C VAL A 156 -4.37 -18.08 -2.85
N THR A 157 -5.27 -18.88 -2.31
CA THR A 157 -5.95 -19.99 -2.99
C THR A 157 -7.45 -19.96 -2.67
N LYS A 158 -8.25 -20.82 -3.31
CA LYS A 158 -9.70 -20.93 -3.08
C LYS A 158 -10.12 -21.22 -1.63
N ASP A 159 -9.21 -21.76 -0.81
CA ASP A 159 -9.49 -22.20 0.57
C ASP A 159 -8.62 -21.48 1.62
N ARG A 160 -7.47 -20.92 1.22
CA ARG A 160 -6.39 -20.49 2.14
C ARG A 160 -5.64 -19.25 1.67
N LEU A 161 -5.31 -18.40 2.63
CA LEU A 161 -4.29 -17.35 2.56
C LEU A 161 -3.09 -17.83 3.39
N TYR A 162 -1.89 -17.74 2.81
CA TYR A 162 -0.63 -18.10 3.46
C TYR A 162 0.25 -16.86 3.58
N VAL A 163 0.78 -16.63 4.78
CA VAL A 163 1.82 -15.64 5.06
C VAL A 163 3.07 -16.43 5.42
N ALA A 164 4.04 -16.51 4.52
CA ALA A 164 5.34 -17.10 4.77
C ALA A 164 6.36 -16.00 5.09
N ASN A 165 7.07 -16.13 6.21
CA ASN A 165 8.12 -15.21 6.65
C ASN A 165 9.45 -15.96 6.82
N ARG A 166 10.53 -15.45 6.23
CA ARG A 166 11.91 -16.00 6.36
C ARG A 166 12.84 -15.18 7.26
N SER A 167 12.35 -14.15 7.95
CA SER A 167 13.21 -13.17 8.65
C SER A 167 13.95 -13.72 9.87
N ALA A 168 13.45 -14.79 10.49
CA ALA A 168 13.96 -15.30 11.77
C ALA A 168 14.93 -16.51 11.63
N ASP A 169 14.82 -17.29 10.55
CA ASP A 169 15.41 -18.63 10.45
C ASP A 169 15.87 -18.96 9.02
N ASN A 170 16.70 -19.99 8.88
CA ASN A 170 17.06 -20.59 7.59
C ASN A 170 15.87 -21.30 6.89
N ASP A 171 14.72 -21.44 7.55
CA ASP A 171 13.47 -21.97 7.02
C ASP A 171 12.35 -20.95 7.21
N ALA A 172 11.43 -20.85 6.25
CA ALA A 172 10.33 -19.89 6.35
C ALA A 172 9.24 -20.43 7.28
N TYR A 173 8.84 -19.65 8.28
CA TYR A 173 7.64 -19.94 9.07
C TYR A 173 6.39 -19.48 8.32
N VAL A 174 5.39 -20.35 8.23
CA VAL A 174 4.15 -20.07 7.50
C VAL A 174 2.96 -20.06 8.43
N VAL A 175 2.16 -19.00 8.38
CA VAL A 175 0.81 -18.94 8.96
C VAL A 175 -0.22 -19.16 7.85
N GLU A 176 -1.18 -20.07 8.07
CA GLU A 176 -2.26 -20.38 7.11
C GLU A 176 -3.63 -19.95 7.67
N TYR A 177 -4.24 -18.95 7.02
CA TYR A 177 -5.56 -18.41 7.34
C TYR A 177 -6.64 -19.10 6.47
N PRO A 178 -7.81 -19.43 7.02
CA PRO A 178 -8.94 -19.97 6.26
C PRO A 178 -9.63 -18.87 5.45
N MET A 179 -9.87 -19.09 4.15
CA MET A 179 -10.52 -18.12 3.25
C MET A 179 -11.92 -18.60 2.85
N VAL A 180 -12.83 -18.59 3.82
CA VAL A 180 -14.27 -18.88 3.60
C VAL A 180 -15.06 -17.57 3.44
N PRO A 181 -16.17 -17.54 2.68
CA PRO A 181 -16.93 -16.32 2.41
C PRO A 181 -17.35 -15.58 3.69
N GLY A 182 -17.07 -14.28 3.75
CA GLY A 182 -17.46 -13.41 4.86
C GLY A 182 -16.68 -13.63 6.16
N ILE A 183 -15.55 -14.35 6.15
CA ILE A 183 -14.73 -14.51 7.34
C ILE A 183 -14.05 -13.21 7.76
N ASP A 184 -13.98 -13.01 9.07
CA ASP A 184 -13.15 -11.99 9.70
C ASP A 184 -11.94 -12.66 10.38
N LEU A 185 -10.77 -12.48 9.78
CA LEU A 185 -9.50 -13.03 10.26
C LEU A 185 -8.99 -12.38 11.57
N SER A 186 -9.56 -11.24 11.99
CA SER A 186 -9.24 -10.60 13.28
C SER A 186 -10.01 -11.20 14.46
N LYS A 187 -11.03 -12.03 14.18
CA LYS A 187 -11.92 -12.63 15.19
C LYS A 187 -11.67 -14.13 15.35
N ARG A 188 -12.17 -14.68 16.46
CA ARG A 188 -12.22 -16.14 16.66
C ARG A 188 -13.01 -16.78 15.52
N TYR A 189 -12.41 -17.76 14.86
CA TYR A 189 -13.03 -18.46 13.73
C TYR A 189 -14.31 -19.20 14.11
N PRO A 190 -15.27 -19.35 13.17
CA PRO A 190 -16.47 -20.16 13.36
C PRO A 190 -16.16 -21.62 13.74
N PRO A 191 -17.08 -22.34 14.43
CA PRO A 191 -16.92 -23.75 14.72
C PRO A 191 -16.56 -24.59 13.48
N GLY A 192 -15.56 -25.46 13.61
CA GLY A 192 -15.03 -26.27 12.51
C GLY A 192 -14.04 -25.55 11.58
N VAL A 193 -14.04 -24.22 11.53
CA VAL A 193 -13.06 -23.43 10.78
C VAL A 193 -11.78 -23.29 11.60
N ARG A 194 -10.63 -23.57 10.97
CA ARG A 194 -9.30 -23.52 11.62
C ARG A 194 -8.27 -22.91 10.68
N GLY A 195 -7.47 -22.00 11.20
CA GLY A 195 -6.15 -21.68 10.63
C GLY A 195 -5.11 -22.72 11.07
N GLY A 196 -3.84 -22.39 10.86
CA GLY A 196 -2.72 -23.20 11.32
C GLY A 196 -1.39 -22.51 11.07
N SER A 197 -0.30 -23.23 11.34
CA SER A 197 1.04 -22.81 10.96
C SER A 197 1.98 -24.00 10.79
N PHE A 198 3.06 -23.80 10.05
CA PHE A 198 4.09 -24.82 9.80
C PHE A 198 5.40 -24.17 9.35
N ALA A 199 6.53 -24.80 9.64
CA ALA A 199 7.80 -24.46 9.01
C ALA A 199 7.84 -25.03 7.58
N ALA A 200 8.27 -24.24 6.59
CA ALA A 200 8.11 -24.58 5.17
C ALA A 200 8.86 -25.86 4.76
N SER A 201 9.99 -26.17 5.40
CA SER A 201 10.71 -27.44 5.26
C SER A 201 9.86 -28.68 5.57
N LYS A 202 8.80 -28.55 6.39
CA LYS A 202 7.88 -29.65 6.73
C LYS A 202 6.81 -29.91 5.67
N ARG A 203 6.62 -28.99 4.72
CA ARG A 203 5.70 -29.13 3.58
C ARG A 203 6.42 -28.75 2.27
N PRO A 204 7.50 -29.48 1.89
CA PRO A 204 8.34 -29.11 0.75
C PRO A 204 7.52 -29.03 -0.54
N GLY A 205 7.74 -27.98 -1.32
CA GLY A 205 7.07 -27.78 -2.60
C GLY A 205 5.59 -27.38 -2.54
N ILE A 206 4.99 -27.13 -1.37
CA ILE A 206 3.57 -26.72 -1.25
C ILE A 206 3.20 -25.51 -2.13
N PHE A 207 4.10 -24.53 -2.26
CA PHE A 207 3.91 -23.34 -3.10
C PHE A 207 4.51 -23.46 -4.51
N SER A 208 5.19 -24.56 -4.83
CA SER A 208 5.96 -24.72 -6.07
C SER A 208 5.11 -24.58 -7.34
N ARG A 209 3.82 -24.95 -7.29
CA ARG A 209 2.87 -24.88 -8.39
C ARG A 209 1.91 -23.68 -8.32
N LEU A 210 1.91 -22.90 -7.24
CA LEU A 210 1.03 -21.73 -7.14
C LEU A 210 1.56 -20.58 -8.00
N ARG A 211 0.71 -20.05 -8.88
CA ARG A 211 1.02 -18.90 -9.75
C ARG A 211 -0.19 -17.99 -9.81
N THR A 212 0.07 -16.69 -9.84
CA THR A 212 -0.89 -15.71 -10.35
C THR A 212 -1.15 -16.04 -11.83
N PRO A 213 -2.39 -15.99 -12.35
CA PRO A 213 -2.67 -16.38 -13.74
C PRO A 213 -1.86 -15.60 -14.80
N SER A 214 -1.57 -14.31 -14.55
CA SER A 214 -0.69 -13.45 -15.34
C SER A 214 0.79 -13.86 -15.34
N GLY A 215 1.20 -14.75 -14.42
CA GLY A 215 2.60 -15.04 -14.11
C GLY A 215 3.29 -14.03 -13.18
N GLN A 216 2.69 -12.85 -12.94
CA GLN A 216 3.30 -11.80 -12.10
C GLN A 216 3.31 -12.18 -10.62
N ASP A 217 4.47 -12.10 -9.97
CA ASP A 217 4.68 -12.50 -8.58
C ASP A 217 5.22 -11.40 -7.65
N ARG A 218 5.33 -10.17 -8.15
CA ARG A 218 5.74 -8.96 -7.43
C ARG A 218 4.93 -7.75 -7.86
N ILE A 219 4.76 -6.81 -6.95
CA ILE A 219 4.24 -5.48 -7.26
C ILE A 219 5.40 -4.65 -7.84
N THR A 220 5.15 -3.95 -8.95
CA THR A 220 6.18 -3.23 -9.70
C THR A 220 5.63 -1.94 -10.27
N CYS A 221 6.31 -0.83 -10.06
CA CYS A 221 5.95 0.49 -10.62
C CYS A 221 7.09 1.03 -11.48
N ASP A 222 6.76 1.61 -12.63
CA ASP A 222 7.72 2.25 -13.52
C ASP A 222 8.05 3.66 -12.99
N THR A 223 9.27 3.79 -12.48
CA THR A 223 9.80 5.05 -11.92
C THR A 223 10.17 6.09 -12.98
N SER A 224 10.17 5.72 -14.27
CA SER A 224 10.35 6.67 -15.37
C SER A 224 9.08 7.49 -15.65
N ILE A 225 7.91 6.93 -15.37
CA ILE A 225 6.61 7.62 -15.49
C ILE A 225 6.40 8.48 -14.24
N LYS A 226 6.43 9.80 -14.43
CA LYS A 226 6.34 10.80 -13.35
C LYS A 226 5.10 11.67 -13.54
N PRO A 227 4.51 12.20 -12.45
CA PRO A 227 3.49 13.22 -12.56
C PRO A 227 4.03 14.49 -13.24
N SER A 228 3.16 15.26 -13.87
CA SER A 228 3.50 16.58 -14.41
C SER A 228 3.73 17.61 -13.29
N ASN A 229 3.16 17.38 -12.10
CA ASN A 229 3.11 18.31 -10.97
C ASN A 229 3.50 17.65 -9.62
N PRO A 230 4.69 17.02 -9.47
CA PRO A 230 5.09 16.29 -8.27
C PRO A 230 5.08 17.11 -6.96
N ASP A 231 5.17 18.44 -7.06
CA ASP A 231 5.18 19.34 -5.91
C ASP A 231 3.85 20.09 -5.73
N ALA A 232 2.75 19.57 -6.32
CA ALA A 232 1.41 20.09 -6.12
C ALA A 232 1.02 20.07 -4.61
N PRO A 233 0.43 21.17 -4.08
CA PRO A 233 0.16 21.30 -2.65
C PRO A 233 -0.96 20.35 -2.22
N LEU A 234 -0.69 19.57 -1.18
CA LEU A 234 -1.70 18.76 -0.51
C LEU A 234 -2.65 19.67 0.28
N ILE A 235 -3.96 19.43 0.15
CA ILE A 235 -5.00 20.11 0.94
C ILE A 235 -5.44 19.12 2.03
N PRO A 236 -5.06 19.33 3.31
CA PRO A 236 -5.52 18.49 4.41
C PRO A 236 -7.02 18.58 4.62
N HIS A 237 -7.56 17.61 5.36
CA HIS A 237 -8.87 17.71 6.01
C HIS A 237 -8.88 18.71 7.17
#